data_AF-A0A542QNX8-F1
#
_entry.id   AF-A0A542QNX8-F1
#
_cell.length_a   1.000
_cell.length_b   1.000
_cell.length_c   1.000
_cell.angle_alpha   90.00
_cell.angle_beta   90.00
_cell.angle_gamma   90.00
#
_symmetry.space_group_name_H-M   'P 1'
#
loop_
_entity.id
_entity.type
_entity.pdbx_description
1 polymer ?
#
loop_
_entity_poly.entity_id
_entity_poly.type
_entity_poly.pdbx_seq_one_letter_code
_entity_poly.pdbx_strand_id
1 'polypeptide(L)'
;MDAGFAKWYASHRSELETWMKNTPKDSESPLHLKSFRIQRDTPGSLGTLYPTTGVAHARPAGNWVSITLKGPSTSPGTWSTRRTRSESDLVMDRKDIWIDFGFSGLTKWFGSPWAGEYTPLEIVVMAADWEESAYAPTLLDDAVTLLQSPLLTREIDILWCAAVGMRFAPDERWVDGRDWLGQIVDVCEERIRRDESRFDVLPPAPVCDPELRDAVLAEVRTLAPGLERATAGHPYRSVPEVVPALERLVTEVDPDLGFRLFLRVLKAYVIYITEVQHLRYRELGERFGYNEFVVDEGTLQVMPHAD
;
A
#
# COMPACT_ATOMS: atom_id res chain seq x y z
N MET A 1 8.60 11.63 9.73
CA MET A 1 9.96 11.86 9.19
C MET A 1 10.92 12.10 10.36
N ASP A 2 12.09 11.46 10.36
CA ASP A 2 13.15 11.67 11.38
C ASP A 2 13.62 13.14 11.35
N ALA A 3 13.81 13.77 12.52
CA ALA A 3 14.26 15.15 12.65
C ALA A 3 15.60 15.41 11.94
N GLY A 4 16.47 14.40 11.89
CA GLY A 4 17.72 14.47 11.15
C GLY A 4 17.52 14.61 9.64
N PHE A 5 16.48 13.98 9.08
CA PHE A 5 16.15 14.10 7.66
C PHE A 5 15.60 15.49 7.32
N ALA A 6 14.73 16.05 8.16
CA ALA A 6 14.18 17.40 7.94
C ALA A 6 15.30 18.48 7.96
N LYS A 7 16.23 18.37 8.91
CA LYS A 7 17.40 19.25 9.00
C LYS A 7 18.35 19.09 7.82
N TRP A 8 18.58 17.85 7.39
CA TRP A 8 19.39 17.56 6.21
C TRP A 8 18.76 18.11 4.93
N TYR A 9 17.45 17.90 4.72
CA TYR A 9 16.73 18.42 3.56
C TYR A 9 16.79 19.95 3.50
N ALA A 10 16.57 20.63 4.63
CA ALA A 10 16.66 22.08 4.71
C ALA A 10 18.04 22.63 4.29
N SER A 11 19.13 21.93 4.60
CA SER A 11 20.50 22.36 4.25
C SER A 11 20.93 22.01 2.83
N HIS A 12 20.28 21.04 2.18
CA HIS A 12 20.64 20.58 0.82
C HIS A 12 19.59 20.94 -0.25
N ARG A 13 18.50 21.61 0.15
CA ARG A 13 17.38 21.96 -0.73
C ARG A 13 17.81 22.72 -1.99
N SER A 14 18.61 23.77 -1.86
CA SER A 14 19.03 24.59 -3.02
C SER A 14 19.92 23.82 -3.99
N GLU A 15 20.78 22.94 -3.47
CA GLU A 15 21.62 22.05 -4.25
C GLU A 15 20.78 21.01 -5.00
N LEU A 16 19.79 20.41 -4.34
CA LEU A 16 18.82 19.49 -4.93
C LEU A 16 18.03 20.16 -6.05
N GLU A 17 17.47 21.34 -5.81
CA GLU A 17 16.72 22.12 -6.81
C GLU A 17 17.59 22.45 -8.03
N THR A 18 18.84 22.85 -7.80
CA THR A 18 19.81 23.14 -8.87
C THR A 18 20.15 21.88 -9.67
N TRP A 19 20.41 20.76 -9.00
CA TRP A 19 20.71 19.49 -9.66
C TRP A 19 19.51 18.98 -10.46
N MET A 20 18.29 19.03 -9.91
CA MET A 20 17.06 18.61 -10.62
C MET A 20 16.82 19.46 -11.87
N LYS A 21 17.08 20.77 -11.81
CA LYS A 21 16.94 21.66 -12.96
C LYS A 21 17.93 21.36 -14.08
N ASN A 22 19.13 20.90 -13.73
CA ASN A 22 20.23 20.68 -14.69
C ASN A 22 20.34 19.22 -15.16
N THR A 23 19.55 18.32 -14.59
CA THR A 23 19.59 16.90 -14.93
C THR A 23 18.62 16.62 -16.08
N PRO A 24 19.07 16.02 -17.20
CA PRO A 24 18.17 15.62 -18.27
C PRO A 24 17.13 14.62 -17.76
N LYS A 25 15.89 14.80 -18.20
CA LYS A 25 14.79 13.88 -17.91
C LYS A 25 15.15 12.46 -18.40
N ASP A 26 14.76 11.46 -17.61
CA ASP A 26 14.95 10.03 -17.88
C ASP A 26 16.41 9.62 -18.17
N SER A 27 17.38 10.38 -17.64
CA SER A 27 18.77 10.04 -17.89
C SER A 27 19.24 8.84 -17.04
N GLU A 28 19.71 7.81 -17.75
CA GLU A 28 20.41 6.66 -17.16
C GLU A 28 21.91 6.90 -16.96
N SER A 29 22.41 8.10 -17.28
CA SER A 29 23.84 8.38 -17.16
C SER A 29 24.26 8.39 -15.69
N PRO A 30 25.32 7.65 -15.31
CA PRO A 30 25.89 7.73 -13.95
C PRO A 30 26.31 9.15 -13.55
N LEU A 31 26.63 10.02 -14.53
CA LEU A 31 26.99 11.42 -14.31
C LEU A 31 25.82 12.28 -13.81
N HIS A 32 24.60 11.79 -13.96
CA HIS A 32 23.39 12.47 -13.54
C HIS A 32 22.84 11.94 -12.20
N LEU A 33 23.50 10.97 -11.59
CA LEU A 33 23.16 10.52 -10.25
C LEU A 33 23.68 11.52 -9.21
N LYS A 34 22.84 11.82 -8.20
CA LYS A 34 23.26 12.65 -7.06
C LYS A 34 23.28 11.81 -5.80
N SER A 35 24.48 11.66 -5.24
CA SER A 35 24.69 10.93 -4.00
C SER A 35 24.84 11.90 -2.83
N PHE A 36 24.16 11.61 -1.73
CA PHE A 36 24.27 12.35 -0.48
C PHE A 36 24.60 11.41 0.66
N ARG A 37 25.40 11.89 1.62
CA ARG A 37 25.65 11.20 2.88
C ARG A 37 24.87 11.88 3.98
N ILE A 38 24.03 11.10 4.66
CA ILE A 38 23.21 11.58 5.77
C ILE A 38 23.71 10.91 7.05
N GLN A 39 24.05 11.73 8.04
CA GLN A 39 24.33 11.27 9.39
C GLN A 39 23.03 11.27 10.19
N ARG A 40 22.71 10.17 10.87
CA ARG A 40 21.59 10.16 11.82
C ARG A 40 22.01 10.80 13.14
N ASP A 41 21.14 11.65 13.68
CA ASP A 41 21.36 12.32 14.97
C ASP A 41 21.29 11.34 16.15
N THR A 42 20.53 10.25 16.01
CA THR A 42 20.43 9.21 17.04
C THR A 42 21.46 8.10 16.77
N PRO A 43 22.37 7.79 17.71
CA PRO A 43 23.31 6.69 17.58
C PRO A 43 22.60 5.35 17.77
N GLY A 44 21.95 4.88 16.70
CA GLY A 44 21.39 3.54 16.57
C GLY A 44 21.92 2.89 15.30
N SER A 45 22.34 1.62 15.39
CA SER A 45 22.87 0.90 14.23
C SER A 45 21.80 0.80 13.14
N LEU A 46 22.16 1.16 11.91
CA LEU A 46 21.30 1.07 10.72
C LEU A 46 21.06 -0.38 10.23
N GLY A 47 21.47 -1.37 11.03
CA GLY A 47 21.45 -2.78 10.70
C GLY A 47 22.86 -3.38 10.72
N THR A 48 23.01 -4.59 10.18
CA THR A 48 24.30 -5.28 10.11
C THR A 48 24.74 -5.37 8.65
N LEU A 49 25.97 -4.93 8.36
CA LEU A 49 26.59 -5.08 7.05
C LEU A 49 27.20 -6.47 6.95
N TYR A 50 26.73 -7.25 5.97
CA TYR A 50 27.27 -8.56 5.64
C TYR A 50 28.19 -8.42 4.42
N PRO A 51 29.50 -8.69 4.54
CA PRO A 51 30.37 -8.72 3.38
C PRO A 51 30.05 -9.93 2.49
N THR A 52 30.37 -9.82 1.21
CA THR A 52 30.20 -10.89 0.23
C THR A 52 31.03 -12.14 0.55
N THR A 53 32.01 -12.02 1.45
CA THR A 53 32.85 -13.13 1.95
C THR A 53 32.19 -13.97 3.04
N GLY A 54 30.97 -13.63 3.46
CA GLY A 54 30.15 -14.45 4.37
C GLY A 54 29.88 -13.85 5.74
N VAL A 55 29.02 -14.52 6.50
CA VAL A 55 28.42 -14.05 7.77
C VAL A 55 29.45 -13.84 8.90
N ALA A 56 30.61 -14.50 8.82
CA ALA A 56 31.66 -14.43 9.84
C ALA A 56 32.29 -13.04 10.01
N HIS A 57 32.05 -12.13 9.06
CA HIS A 57 32.59 -10.77 9.07
C HIS A 57 31.49 -9.70 9.08
N ALA A 58 30.30 -10.08 9.54
CA ALA A 58 29.19 -9.17 9.76
C ALA A 58 29.60 -8.07 10.77
N ARG A 59 29.34 -6.80 10.44
CA ARG A 59 29.66 -5.66 11.31
C ARG A 59 28.46 -4.72 11.44
N PRO A 60 28.28 -4.02 12.58
CA PRO A 60 27.24 -3.01 12.70
C PRO A 60 27.39 -1.95 11.61
N ALA A 61 26.29 -1.59 10.95
CA ALA A 61 26.24 -0.42 10.10
C ALA A 61 26.43 0.81 11.00
N GLY A 62 27.36 1.69 10.62
CA GLY A 62 27.55 2.98 11.28
C GLY A 62 26.36 3.91 11.06
N ASN A 63 26.43 5.15 11.53
CA ASN A 63 25.29 6.09 11.50
C ASN A 63 25.17 6.90 10.19
N TRP A 64 25.78 6.42 9.10
CA TRP A 64 25.82 7.10 7.81
C TRP A 64 25.04 6.31 6.76
N VAL A 65 24.08 6.95 6.11
CA VAL A 65 23.39 6.43 4.92
C VAL A 65 23.90 7.18 3.69
N SER A 66 24.17 6.44 2.61
CA SER A 66 24.34 7.05 1.29
C SER A 66 23.03 6.89 0.52
N ILE A 67 22.41 8.00 0.13
CA ILE A 67 21.22 7.99 -0.72
C ILE A 67 21.64 8.48 -2.10
N THR A 68 21.35 7.70 -3.13
CA THR A 68 21.60 8.07 -4.53
C THR A 68 20.26 8.33 -5.21
N LEU A 69 20.04 9.57 -5.64
CA LEU A 69 18.85 9.98 -6.36
C LEU A 69 19.09 9.91 -7.86
N LYS A 70 18.07 9.45 -8.58
CA LYS A 70 17.97 9.50 -10.04
C LYS A 70 17.11 10.70 -10.43
N GLY A 71 17.43 11.33 -11.58
CA GLY A 71 16.73 12.50 -12.06
C GLY A 71 15.21 12.29 -12.20
N PRO A 72 14.40 13.35 -12.07
CA PRO A 72 12.94 13.24 -12.12
C PRO A 72 12.46 12.79 -13.51
N SER A 73 11.43 11.95 -13.54
CA SER A 73 10.72 11.54 -14.77
C SER A 73 9.74 12.62 -15.28
N THR A 74 9.56 13.72 -14.54
CA THR A 74 8.66 14.83 -14.87
C THR A 74 9.38 16.18 -14.88
N SER A 75 9.02 17.06 -15.82
CA SER A 75 9.76 18.31 -16.12
C SER A 75 9.93 19.27 -14.93
N PRO A 76 11.09 19.93 -14.78
CA PRO A 76 11.34 20.90 -13.71
C PRO A 76 10.67 22.24 -14.06
N GLY A 77 9.36 22.34 -13.79
CA GLY A 77 8.58 23.54 -14.04
C GLY A 77 7.24 23.66 -13.30
N THR A 78 6.83 22.63 -12.55
CA THR A 78 5.47 22.56 -11.95
C THR A 78 5.44 22.39 -10.43
N TRP A 79 6.46 22.90 -9.74
CA TRP A 79 6.33 23.20 -8.30
C TRP A 79 6.31 24.71 -8.12
N SER A 80 5.29 25.37 -8.69
CA SER A 80 4.91 26.68 -8.18
C SER A 80 4.23 26.46 -6.84
N THR A 81 4.53 27.33 -5.87
CA THR A 81 3.69 27.56 -4.70
C THR A 81 2.27 27.86 -5.16
N ARG A 82 1.46 26.81 -5.39
CA ARG A 82 0.05 26.91 -5.77
C ARG A 82 -0.76 27.17 -4.51
N ARG A 83 -0.55 28.36 -3.93
CA ARG A 83 -1.41 28.94 -2.90
C ARG A 83 -2.58 29.64 -3.61
N THR A 84 -3.49 28.82 -4.14
CA THR A 84 -4.92 29.04 -4.46
C THR A 84 -5.32 27.91 -5.40
N ARG A 85 -5.73 26.78 -4.82
CA ARG A 85 -6.33 25.64 -5.55
C ARG A 85 -7.82 26.00 -5.75
N SER A 86 -8.29 25.93 -6.99
CA SER A 86 -9.71 26.03 -7.34
C SER A 86 -10.48 24.90 -6.64
N GLU A 87 -11.68 25.17 -6.13
CA GLU A 87 -12.57 24.19 -5.47
C GLU A 87 -12.87 22.95 -6.35
N SER A 88 -12.65 23.04 -7.66
CA SER A 88 -12.84 21.94 -8.63
C SER A 88 -11.67 20.94 -8.75
N ASP A 89 -10.52 21.19 -8.13
CA ASP A 89 -9.27 20.38 -8.24
C ASP A 89 -9.01 19.51 -6.98
N LEU A 90 -10.03 19.31 -6.13
CA LEU A 90 -9.88 18.73 -4.78
C LEU A 90 -10.21 17.24 -4.67
N VAL A 91 -10.66 16.59 -5.75
CA VAL A 91 -10.78 15.12 -5.79
C VAL A 91 -9.47 14.57 -6.32
N MET A 92 -8.71 13.89 -5.46
CA MET A 92 -7.51 13.16 -5.86
C MET A 92 -7.94 11.99 -6.77
N ASP A 93 -7.35 11.89 -7.96
CA ASP A 93 -7.60 10.75 -8.83
C ASP A 93 -6.86 9.54 -8.26
N ARG A 94 -7.41 8.33 -8.40
CA ARG A 94 -6.74 7.09 -7.96
C ARG A 94 -5.38 6.90 -8.64
N LYS A 95 -5.18 7.51 -9.82
CA LYS A 95 -3.89 7.56 -10.52
C LYS A 95 -2.83 8.39 -9.80
N ASP A 96 -3.22 9.26 -8.88
CA ASP A 96 -2.29 10.05 -8.07
C ASP A 96 -1.82 9.26 -6.83
N ILE A 97 -2.50 8.16 -6.48
CA ILE A 97 -2.15 7.30 -5.35
C ILE A 97 -1.20 6.19 -5.84
N TRP A 98 0.07 6.30 -5.46
CA TRP A 98 1.15 5.42 -5.91
C TRP A 98 1.47 4.27 -4.93
N ILE A 99 0.67 4.11 -3.87
CA ILE A 99 0.79 3.04 -2.87
C ILE A 99 -0.53 2.28 -2.72
N ASP A 100 -0.49 1.13 -2.06
CA ASP A 100 -1.73 0.43 -1.66
C ASP A 100 -2.61 1.34 -0.78
N PHE A 101 -3.93 1.34 -1.02
CA PHE A 101 -4.86 2.30 -0.45
C PHE A 101 -6.19 1.70 0.00
N GLY A 102 -7.02 2.49 0.68
CA GLY A 102 -8.30 2.05 1.22
C GLY A 102 -8.14 0.93 2.27
N PHE A 103 -9.05 -0.03 2.29
CA PHE A 103 -9.03 -1.11 3.27
C PHE A 103 -7.84 -2.06 3.05
N SER A 104 -7.48 -2.38 1.81
CA SER A 104 -6.29 -3.20 1.50
C SER A 104 -5.01 -2.53 1.99
N GLY A 105 -4.83 -1.24 1.70
CA GLY A 105 -3.68 -0.49 2.17
C GLY A 105 -3.65 -0.38 3.70
N LEU A 106 -4.79 -0.27 4.38
CA LEU A 106 -4.82 -0.22 5.86
C LEU A 106 -4.22 -1.51 6.43
N THR A 107 -4.50 -2.67 5.83
CA THR A 107 -3.90 -3.93 6.29
C THR A 107 -2.37 -3.95 6.17
N LYS A 108 -1.77 -3.17 5.26
CA LYS A 108 -0.32 -2.98 5.17
C LYS A 108 0.24 -2.19 6.35
N TRP A 109 -0.50 -1.19 6.84
CA TRP A 109 -0.10 -0.44 8.03
C TRP A 109 -0.04 -1.36 9.25
N PHE A 110 -1.06 -2.20 9.43
CA PHE A 110 -1.08 -3.22 10.50
C PHE A 110 0.03 -4.27 10.37
N GLY A 111 0.43 -4.63 9.14
CA GLY A 111 1.53 -5.56 8.91
C GLY A 111 2.93 -4.95 9.07
N SER A 112 3.04 -3.67 9.40
CA SER A 112 4.32 -2.96 9.47
C SER A 112 5.05 -3.24 10.80
N PRO A 113 6.40 -3.26 10.83
CA PRO A 113 7.16 -3.57 12.05
C PRO A 113 6.88 -2.65 13.24
N TRP A 114 6.46 -1.40 12.99
CA TRP A 114 6.16 -0.39 14.00
C TRP A 114 4.71 -0.46 14.51
N ALA A 115 3.85 -1.30 13.93
CA ALA A 115 2.43 -1.36 14.29
C ALA A 115 2.20 -1.73 15.77
N GLY A 116 3.12 -2.49 16.38
CA GLY A 116 3.05 -2.86 17.80
C GLY A 116 3.28 -1.71 18.79
N GLU A 117 3.67 -0.53 18.31
CA GLU A 117 3.86 0.68 19.13
C GLU A 117 2.56 1.48 19.33
N TYR A 118 1.50 1.13 18.60
CA TYR A 118 0.24 1.87 18.56
C TYR A 118 -0.94 0.94 18.82
N THR A 119 -2.02 1.51 19.34
CA THR A 119 -3.32 0.83 19.37
C THR A 119 -3.87 0.69 17.95
N PRO A 120 -4.74 -0.32 17.69
CA PRO A 120 -5.38 -0.46 16.38
C PRO A 120 -6.08 0.81 15.89
N LEU A 121 -6.78 1.51 16.78
CA LEU A 121 -7.50 2.73 16.42
C LEU A 121 -6.54 3.89 16.07
N GLU A 122 -5.41 4.01 16.77
CA GLU A 122 -4.37 4.99 16.42
C GLU A 122 -3.79 4.73 15.03
N ILE A 123 -3.61 3.47 14.63
CA ILE A 123 -3.16 3.13 13.27
C ILE A 123 -4.19 3.59 12.23
N VAL A 124 -5.49 3.38 12.49
CA VAL A 124 -6.56 3.84 11.58
C VAL A 124 -6.56 5.36 11.47
N VAL A 125 -6.43 6.09 12.59
CA VAL A 125 -6.32 7.56 12.59
C VAL A 125 -5.11 8.01 11.76
N MET A 126 -3.95 7.41 11.98
CA MET A 126 -2.73 7.74 11.23
C MET A 126 -2.88 7.47 9.72
N ALA A 127 -3.54 6.36 9.35
CA ALA A 127 -3.82 6.06 7.95
C ALA A 127 -4.81 7.07 7.35
N ALA A 128 -5.89 7.41 8.06
CA ALA A 128 -6.86 8.41 7.64
C ALA A 128 -6.24 9.82 7.51
N ASP A 129 -5.24 10.14 8.32
CA ASP A 129 -4.49 11.41 8.28
C ASP A 129 -3.41 11.47 7.17
N TRP A 130 -3.13 10.35 6.50
CA TRP A 130 -2.04 10.26 5.54
C TRP A 130 -2.29 11.12 4.28
N GLU A 131 -1.21 11.74 3.78
CA GLU A 131 -1.19 12.70 2.65
C GLU A 131 -2.36 13.69 2.63
N GLU A 132 -2.49 14.51 3.68
CA GLU A 132 -3.54 15.54 3.79
C GLU A 132 -4.97 14.97 3.69
N SER A 133 -5.19 13.80 4.30
CA SER A 133 -6.49 13.09 4.32
C SER A 133 -6.92 12.48 2.99
N ALA A 134 -6.02 12.39 2.01
CA ALA A 134 -6.27 11.71 0.74
C ALA A 134 -6.84 10.30 0.89
N TYR A 135 -6.42 9.64 1.97
CA TYR A 135 -6.70 8.24 2.23
C TYR A 135 -8.09 7.98 2.81
N ALA A 136 -8.62 8.94 3.60
CA ALA A 136 -9.84 8.75 4.38
C ALA A 136 -11.09 8.47 3.53
N PRO A 137 -11.34 9.16 2.39
CA PRO A 137 -12.51 8.89 1.56
C PRO A 137 -12.55 7.46 0.99
N THR A 138 -11.42 6.95 0.47
CA THR A 138 -11.39 5.58 -0.09
C THR A 138 -11.43 4.52 1.00
N LEU A 139 -10.81 4.77 2.15
CA LEU A 139 -10.94 3.88 3.30
C LEU A 139 -12.39 3.83 3.83
N LEU A 140 -13.08 4.97 3.87
CA LEU A 140 -14.50 5.05 4.23
C LEU A 140 -15.35 4.25 3.25
N ASP A 141 -15.17 4.47 1.95
CA ASP A 141 -15.94 3.81 0.89
C ASP A 141 -15.79 2.28 0.95
N ASP A 142 -14.55 1.77 1.06
CA ASP A 142 -14.29 0.34 1.22
C ASP A 142 -14.92 -0.21 2.52
N ALA A 143 -14.79 0.52 3.63
CA ALA A 143 -15.28 0.07 4.92
C ALA A 143 -16.82 0.03 4.96
N VAL A 144 -17.49 1.06 4.44
CA VAL A 144 -18.96 1.09 4.29
C VAL A 144 -19.43 -0.01 3.34
N THR A 145 -18.75 -0.19 2.21
CA THR A 145 -19.06 -1.23 1.23
C THR A 145 -19.01 -2.62 1.87
N LEU A 146 -17.93 -2.95 2.59
CA LEU A 146 -17.82 -4.22 3.32
C LEU A 146 -18.86 -4.34 4.45
N LEU A 147 -19.08 -3.26 5.20
CA LEU A 147 -20.03 -3.24 6.32
C LEU A 147 -21.47 -3.45 5.85
N GLN A 148 -21.84 -2.97 4.67
CA GLN A 148 -23.18 -3.15 4.10
C GLN A 148 -23.31 -4.41 3.22
N SER A 149 -22.20 -5.11 2.98
CA SER A 149 -22.17 -6.29 2.12
C SER A 149 -22.91 -7.52 2.71
N PRO A 150 -23.31 -8.47 1.84
CA PRO A 150 -23.88 -9.75 2.27
C PRO A 150 -22.85 -10.72 2.90
N LEU A 151 -21.55 -10.40 2.87
CA LEU A 151 -20.51 -11.28 3.43
C LEU A 151 -20.73 -11.53 4.91
N LEU A 152 -20.46 -12.75 5.36
CA LEU A 152 -20.52 -13.07 6.78
C LEU A 152 -19.38 -12.36 7.52
N THR A 153 -19.58 -12.00 8.79
CA THR A 153 -18.52 -11.41 9.64
C THR A 153 -17.24 -12.25 9.63
N ARG A 154 -17.38 -13.58 9.62
CA ARG A 154 -16.27 -14.52 9.53
C ARG A 154 -15.42 -14.31 8.26
N GLU A 155 -16.05 -14.01 7.14
CA GLU A 155 -15.33 -13.81 5.86
C GLU A 155 -14.54 -12.51 5.89
N ILE A 156 -15.12 -11.46 6.47
CA ILE A 156 -14.44 -10.18 6.70
C ILE A 156 -13.21 -10.40 7.59
N ASP A 157 -13.35 -11.18 8.67
CA ASP A 157 -12.22 -11.51 9.55
C ASP A 157 -11.12 -12.31 8.82
N ILE A 158 -11.50 -13.29 7.99
CA ILE A 158 -10.57 -14.09 7.18
C ILE A 158 -9.79 -13.17 6.24
N LEU A 159 -10.49 -12.30 5.50
CA LEU A 159 -9.88 -11.36 4.56
C LEU A 159 -8.92 -10.40 5.27
N TRP A 160 -9.33 -9.84 6.42
CA TRP A 160 -8.48 -9.00 7.25
C TRP A 160 -7.22 -9.74 7.72
N CYS A 161 -7.37 -10.90 8.37
CA CYS A 161 -6.25 -11.69 8.88
C CYS A 161 -5.28 -12.08 7.75
N ALA A 162 -5.80 -12.52 6.60
CA ALA A 162 -4.98 -12.90 5.47
C ALA A 162 -4.21 -11.71 4.88
N ALA A 163 -4.86 -10.56 4.70
CA ALA A 163 -4.24 -9.38 4.12
C ALA A 163 -3.21 -8.70 5.05
N VAL A 164 -3.43 -8.74 6.37
CA VAL A 164 -2.41 -8.29 7.34
C VAL A 164 -1.26 -9.31 7.45
N GLY A 165 -1.54 -10.59 7.23
CA GLY A 165 -0.60 -11.69 7.49
C GLY A 165 -0.58 -12.10 8.96
N MET A 166 -1.76 -12.15 9.59
CA MET A 166 -1.96 -12.60 10.97
C MET A 166 -2.69 -13.94 11.00
N ARG A 167 -2.48 -14.69 12.08
CA ARG A 167 -3.24 -15.92 12.32
C ARG A 167 -4.71 -15.60 12.52
N PHE A 168 -5.58 -16.40 11.89
CA PHE A 168 -7.01 -16.37 12.19
C PHE A 168 -7.29 -17.27 13.40
N ALA A 169 -7.71 -16.66 14.50
CA ALA A 169 -8.06 -17.33 15.75
C ALA A 169 -9.41 -16.82 16.24
N PRO A 170 -10.52 -17.51 15.92
CA PRO A 170 -11.86 -16.97 16.14
C PRO A 170 -12.20 -16.72 17.62
N ASP A 171 -11.57 -17.46 18.53
CA ASP A 171 -11.80 -17.36 19.99
C ASP A 171 -10.85 -16.38 20.70
N GLU A 172 -9.81 -15.89 20.00
CA GLU A 172 -8.82 -14.94 20.53
C GLU A 172 -9.04 -13.52 19.96
N ARG A 173 -10.21 -13.27 19.37
CA ARG A 173 -10.53 -11.99 18.73
C ARG A 173 -10.71 -10.88 19.76
N TRP A 174 -10.08 -9.76 19.47
CA TRP A 174 -10.19 -8.52 20.24
C TRP A 174 -11.45 -7.72 19.88
N VAL A 175 -11.90 -7.82 18.63
CA VAL A 175 -13.15 -7.25 18.09
C VAL A 175 -13.60 -8.13 16.91
N ASP A 176 -14.91 -8.21 16.63
CA ASP A 176 -15.37 -8.86 15.39
C ASP A 176 -15.22 -7.93 14.18
N GLY A 177 -15.15 -8.51 12.98
CA GLY A 177 -14.87 -7.77 11.76
C GLY A 177 -15.89 -6.70 11.41
N ARG A 178 -17.18 -6.86 11.78
CA ARG A 178 -18.20 -5.83 11.48
C ARG A 178 -18.11 -4.67 12.47
N ASP A 179 -17.94 -4.97 13.74
CA ASP A 179 -17.67 -3.96 14.77
C ASP A 179 -16.37 -3.20 14.46
N TRP A 180 -15.36 -3.88 13.93
CA TRP A 180 -14.12 -3.24 13.49
C TRP A 180 -14.33 -2.28 12.31
N LEU A 181 -15.06 -2.72 11.29
CA LEU A 181 -15.42 -1.86 10.16
C LEU A 181 -16.22 -0.64 10.62
N GLY A 182 -17.14 -0.80 11.58
CA GLY A 182 -17.88 0.32 12.19
C GLY A 182 -16.94 1.36 12.81
N GLN A 183 -15.93 0.92 13.56
CA GLN A 183 -14.94 1.85 14.14
C GLN A 183 -14.09 2.56 13.07
N ILE A 184 -13.74 1.88 11.98
CA ILE A 184 -13.04 2.50 10.85
C ILE A 184 -13.91 3.57 10.20
N VAL A 185 -15.19 3.27 9.96
CA VAL A 185 -16.18 4.23 9.42
C VAL A 185 -16.26 5.46 10.32
N ASP A 186 -16.44 5.29 11.63
CA ASP A 186 -16.54 6.40 12.58
C ASP A 186 -15.30 7.32 12.53
N VAL A 187 -14.10 6.75 12.47
CA VAL A 187 -12.83 7.51 12.36
C VAL A 187 -12.77 8.29 11.04
N CYS A 188 -13.07 7.64 9.92
CA CYS A 188 -13.01 8.28 8.63
C CYS A 188 -14.05 9.39 8.48
N GLU A 189 -15.29 9.17 8.93
CA GLU A 189 -16.34 10.19 8.94
C GLU A 189 -15.96 11.39 9.81
N GLU A 190 -15.44 11.15 11.02
CA GLU A 190 -14.94 12.20 11.89
C GLU A 190 -13.81 12.99 11.23
N ARG A 191 -12.90 12.30 10.54
CA ARG A 191 -11.78 12.96 9.89
C ARG A 191 -12.20 13.81 8.70
N ILE A 192 -13.08 13.29 7.83
CA ILE A 192 -13.61 13.98 6.66
C ILE A 192 -14.42 15.20 7.10
N ARG A 193 -15.26 15.06 8.13
CA ARG A 193 -16.03 16.17 8.70
C ARG A 193 -15.17 17.31 9.25
N ARG A 194 -13.98 17.00 9.78
CA ARG A 194 -13.02 18.06 10.17
C ARG A 194 -12.48 18.84 8.96
N ASP A 195 -12.49 18.24 7.78
CA ASP A 195 -12.03 18.86 6.53
C ASP A 195 -13.19 19.41 5.66
N GLU A 196 -14.46 19.33 6.10
CA GLU A 196 -15.70 19.68 5.36
C GLU A 196 -15.75 21.07 4.72
N SER A 197 -14.79 21.95 5.01
CA SER A 197 -14.54 23.13 4.15
C SER A 197 -14.00 22.82 2.74
N ARG A 198 -13.83 21.54 2.35
CA ARG A 198 -13.08 21.12 1.15
C ARG A 198 -13.69 20.01 0.28
N PHE A 199 -14.82 19.41 0.64
CA PHE A 199 -15.31 18.22 -0.08
C PHE A 199 -16.80 18.30 -0.44
N ASP A 200 -17.11 18.46 -1.72
CA ASP A 200 -18.38 18.04 -2.31
C ASP A 200 -18.26 16.56 -2.71
N VAL A 201 -19.02 15.69 -2.04
CA VAL A 201 -19.05 14.25 -2.33
C VAL A 201 -19.93 14.01 -3.55
N LEU A 202 -19.34 13.56 -4.67
CA LEU A 202 -20.08 13.04 -5.81
C LEU A 202 -20.54 11.61 -5.48
N PRO A 203 -21.81 11.23 -5.71
CA PRO A 203 -22.26 9.86 -5.46
C PRO A 203 -21.49 8.89 -6.39
N PRO A 204 -20.97 7.76 -5.87
CA PRO A 204 -20.33 6.76 -6.71
C PRO A 204 -21.37 6.16 -7.66
N ALA A 205 -20.99 6.02 -8.94
CA ALA A 205 -21.75 5.25 -9.90
C ALA A 205 -21.35 3.77 -9.74
N PRO A 206 -22.25 2.87 -9.33
CA PRO A 206 -21.93 1.46 -9.32
C PRO A 206 -22.01 0.94 -10.76
N VAL A 207 -20.86 0.68 -11.36
CA VAL A 207 -20.77 -0.19 -12.53
C VAL A 207 -19.87 -1.34 -12.15
N CYS A 208 -20.46 -2.37 -11.55
CA CYS A 208 -19.82 -3.68 -11.47
C CYS A 208 -19.71 -4.20 -12.90
N ASP A 209 -18.59 -3.91 -13.57
CA ASP A 209 -18.27 -4.45 -14.89
C ASP A 209 -18.11 -5.97 -14.77
N PRO A 210 -19.03 -6.77 -15.35
CA PRO A 210 -18.95 -8.23 -15.28
C PRO A 210 -17.64 -8.77 -15.85
N GLU A 211 -17.04 -8.09 -16.83
CA GLU A 211 -15.77 -8.52 -17.42
C GLU A 211 -14.60 -8.33 -16.44
N LEU A 212 -14.59 -7.24 -15.67
CA LEU A 212 -13.58 -7.01 -14.63
C LEU A 212 -13.71 -8.05 -13.51
N ARG A 213 -14.94 -8.32 -13.07
CA ARG A 213 -15.22 -9.37 -12.08
C ARG A 213 -14.70 -10.72 -12.54
N ASP A 214 -15.05 -11.13 -13.75
CA ASP A 214 -14.68 -12.45 -14.27
C ASP A 214 -13.16 -12.56 -14.47
N ALA A 215 -12.49 -11.48 -14.88
CA ALA A 215 -11.04 -11.44 -15.00
C ALA A 215 -10.32 -11.56 -13.65
N VAL A 216 -10.80 -10.88 -12.61
CA VAL A 216 -10.25 -11.00 -11.25
C VAL A 216 -10.46 -12.42 -10.71
N LEU A 217 -11.66 -12.99 -10.88
CA LEU A 217 -11.94 -14.38 -10.47
C LEU A 217 -11.02 -15.38 -11.16
N ALA A 218 -10.72 -15.19 -12.45
CA ALA A 218 -9.81 -16.06 -13.19
C ALA A 218 -8.41 -16.08 -12.56
N GLU A 219 -7.89 -14.92 -12.13
CA GLU A 219 -6.58 -14.83 -11.50
C GLU A 219 -6.57 -15.43 -10.08
N VAL A 220 -7.62 -15.18 -9.28
CA VAL A 220 -7.80 -15.80 -7.96
C VAL A 220 -7.81 -17.32 -8.09
N ARG A 221 -8.59 -17.87 -9.03
CA ARG A 221 -8.69 -19.33 -9.28
C ARG A 221 -7.40 -19.94 -9.79
N THR A 222 -6.67 -19.20 -10.63
CA THR A 222 -5.37 -19.65 -11.15
C THR A 222 -4.37 -19.89 -10.01
N LEU A 223 -4.37 -19.02 -8.99
CA LEU A 223 -3.47 -19.15 -7.83
C LEU A 223 -4.09 -19.89 -6.64
N ALA A 224 -5.38 -20.30 -6.71
CA ALA A 224 -6.10 -20.86 -5.58
C ALA A 224 -5.37 -22.02 -4.86
N PRO A 225 -4.85 -23.05 -5.56
CA PRO A 225 -4.13 -24.13 -4.87
C PRO A 225 -2.85 -23.66 -4.16
N GLY A 226 -2.17 -22.67 -4.72
CA GLY A 226 -0.97 -22.07 -4.13
C GLY A 226 -1.32 -21.22 -2.91
N LEU A 227 -2.34 -20.39 -3.03
CA LEU A 227 -2.90 -19.56 -1.96
C LEU A 227 -3.37 -20.41 -0.78
N GLU A 228 -4.16 -21.45 -1.01
CA GLU A 228 -4.67 -22.31 0.06
C GLU A 228 -3.54 -23.00 0.82
N ARG A 229 -2.55 -23.55 0.11
CA ARG A 229 -1.37 -24.15 0.75
C ARG A 229 -0.59 -23.12 1.57
N ALA A 230 -0.38 -21.93 1.02
CA ALA A 230 0.39 -20.88 1.68
C ALA A 230 -0.34 -20.29 2.89
N THR A 231 -1.67 -20.20 2.87
CA THR A 231 -2.49 -19.57 3.90
C THR A 231 -2.95 -20.56 4.97
N ALA A 232 -3.64 -21.65 4.61
CA ALA A 232 -4.17 -22.61 5.58
C ALA A 232 -3.04 -23.40 6.27
N GLY A 233 -1.99 -23.73 5.52
CA GLY A 233 -0.83 -24.50 6.02
C GLY A 233 0.23 -23.68 6.74
N HIS A 234 0.07 -22.36 6.87
CA HIS A 234 1.14 -21.51 7.40
C HIS A 234 1.38 -21.76 8.91
N PRO A 235 2.62 -22.04 9.35
CA PRO A 235 2.90 -22.44 10.74
C PRO A 235 2.56 -21.35 11.78
N TYR A 236 2.65 -20.07 11.40
CA TYR A 236 2.48 -18.93 12.32
C TYR A 236 1.31 -18.00 11.99
N ARG A 237 0.75 -18.13 10.79
CA ARG A 237 -0.20 -17.19 10.19
C ARG A 237 -1.31 -17.96 9.49
N SER A 238 -1.70 -19.10 10.05
CA SER A 238 -2.70 -19.95 9.41
C SER A 238 -4.02 -19.19 9.30
N VAL A 239 -4.51 -19.07 8.06
CA VAL A 239 -5.83 -18.51 7.75
C VAL A 239 -6.48 -19.46 6.73
N PRO A 240 -7.45 -20.29 7.14
CA PRO A 240 -8.16 -21.14 6.20
C PRO A 240 -9.19 -20.32 5.39
N GLU A 241 -9.70 -20.91 4.31
CA GLU A 241 -10.85 -20.37 3.55
C GLU A 241 -10.62 -18.98 2.90
N VAL A 242 -9.37 -18.58 2.70
CA VAL A 242 -9.03 -17.29 2.06
C VAL A 242 -9.55 -17.19 0.63
N VAL A 243 -9.37 -18.25 -0.18
CA VAL A 243 -9.84 -18.29 -1.57
C VAL A 243 -11.36 -18.13 -1.68
N PRO A 244 -12.19 -18.95 -1.01
CA PRO A 244 -13.65 -18.78 -1.11
C PRO A 244 -14.15 -17.45 -0.54
N ALA A 245 -13.45 -16.85 0.43
CA ALA A 245 -13.78 -15.51 0.91
C ALA A 245 -13.46 -14.42 -0.14
N LEU A 246 -12.31 -14.52 -0.84
CA LEU A 246 -11.95 -13.63 -1.94
C LEU A 246 -12.93 -13.77 -3.13
N GLU A 247 -13.30 -14.99 -3.50
CA GLU A 247 -14.26 -15.21 -4.60
C GLU A 247 -15.64 -14.59 -4.29
N ARG A 248 -16.13 -14.73 -3.05
CA ARG A 248 -17.39 -14.10 -2.62
C ARG A 248 -17.29 -12.58 -2.58
N LEU A 249 -16.18 -12.03 -2.09
CA LEU A 249 -15.93 -10.60 -2.12
C LEU A 249 -15.99 -10.04 -3.55
N VAL A 250 -15.28 -10.67 -4.48
CA VAL A 250 -15.25 -10.25 -5.90
C VAL A 250 -16.62 -10.39 -6.56
N THR A 251 -17.40 -11.42 -6.19
CA THR A 251 -18.68 -11.74 -6.84
C THR A 251 -19.84 -10.91 -6.30
N GLU A 252 -19.91 -10.75 -4.99
CA GLU A 252 -21.08 -10.25 -4.26
C GLU A 252 -20.92 -8.81 -3.77
N VAL A 253 -19.69 -8.27 -3.78
CA VAL A 253 -19.39 -6.96 -3.20
C VAL A 253 -18.75 -6.04 -4.22
N ASP A 254 -17.46 -6.24 -4.51
CA ASP A 254 -16.70 -5.33 -5.36
C ASP A 254 -15.43 -6.00 -5.93
N PRO A 255 -15.27 -6.06 -7.27
CA PRO A 255 -14.12 -6.71 -7.88
C PRO A 255 -12.82 -5.90 -7.74
N ASP A 256 -12.88 -4.58 -7.57
CA ASP A 256 -11.71 -3.72 -7.36
C ASP A 256 -11.09 -3.99 -5.98
N LEU A 257 -11.87 -3.87 -4.91
CA LEU A 257 -11.46 -4.21 -3.55
C LEU A 257 -11.03 -5.67 -3.44
N GLY A 258 -11.75 -6.57 -4.11
CA GLY A 258 -11.37 -7.98 -4.20
C GLY A 258 -9.99 -8.19 -4.83
N PHE A 259 -9.69 -7.48 -5.90
CA PHE A 259 -8.38 -7.52 -6.55
C PHE A 259 -7.27 -6.92 -5.68
N ARG A 260 -7.51 -5.77 -5.04
CA ARG A 260 -6.52 -5.16 -4.12
C ARG A 260 -6.21 -6.07 -2.93
N LEU A 261 -7.23 -6.68 -2.32
CA LEU A 261 -7.02 -7.65 -1.23
C LEU A 261 -6.31 -8.92 -1.71
N PHE A 262 -6.62 -9.43 -2.91
CA PHE A 262 -5.88 -10.54 -3.50
C PHE A 262 -4.39 -10.22 -3.65
N LEU A 263 -4.03 -9.07 -4.26
CA LEU A 263 -2.63 -8.64 -4.37
C LEU A 263 -1.97 -8.51 -2.99
N ARG A 264 -2.71 -7.98 -2.01
CA ARG A 264 -2.22 -7.83 -0.65
C ARG A 264 -1.93 -9.17 0.04
N VAL A 265 -2.79 -10.18 -0.16
CA VAL A 265 -2.55 -11.55 0.34
C VAL A 265 -1.32 -12.17 -0.33
N LEU A 266 -1.15 -12.01 -1.65
CA LEU A 266 0.06 -12.48 -2.35
C LEU A 266 1.33 -11.88 -1.71
N LYS A 267 1.31 -10.57 -1.43
CA LYS A 267 2.40 -9.85 -0.76
C LYS A 267 2.62 -10.37 0.67
N ALA A 268 1.56 -10.56 1.45
CA ALA A 268 1.63 -10.99 2.85
C ALA A 268 2.20 -12.41 3.05
N TYR A 269 1.95 -13.30 2.07
CA TYR A 269 2.42 -14.68 2.08
C TYR A 269 3.59 -14.95 1.13
N VAL A 270 4.15 -13.89 0.52
CA VAL A 270 5.36 -13.98 -0.33
C VAL A 270 5.14 -15.00 -1.47
N ILE A 271 3.96 -14.98 -2.08
CA ILE A 271 3.59 -15.93 -3.14
C ILE A 271 4.24 -15.49 -4.45
N TYR A 272 4.93 -16.43 -5.09
CA TYR A 272 5.58 -16.22 -6.36
C TYR A 272 4.58 -16.21 -7.52
N ILE A 273 4.74 -15.24 -8.41
CA ILE A 273 3.98 -15.12 -9.65
C ILE A 273 4.93 -15.06 -10.85
N THR A 274 4.43 -15.41 -12.03
CA THR A 274 5.19 -15.28 -13.29
C THR A 274 5.17 -13.86 -13.81
N GLU A 275 6.11 -13.50 -14.69
CA GLU A 275 6.10 -12.21 -15.40
C GLU A 275 4.80 -12.00 -16.18
N VAL A 276 4.25 -13.06 -16.79
CA VAL A 276 2.99 -12.98 -17.54
C VAL A 276 1.82 -12.68 -16.59
N GLN A 277 1.78 -13.28 -15.39
CA GLN A 277 0.79 -12.93 -14.36
C GLN A 277 0.94 -11.49 -13.91
N HIS A 278 2.17 -11.05 -13.68
CA HIS A 278 2.47 -9.67 -13.28
C HIS A 278 1.97 -8.64 -14.30
N LEU A 279 2.21 -8.87 -15.59
CA LEU A 279 1.68 -8.01 -16.66
C LEU A 279 0.14 -7.95 -16.65
N ARG A 280 -0.53 -9.10 -16.51
CA ARG A 280 -2.00 -9.12 -16.41
C ARG A 280 -2.52 -8.37 -15.18
N TYR A 281 -1.78 -8.40 -14.06
CA TYR A 281 -2.15 -7.64 -12.86
C TYR A 281 -2.02 -6.14 -13.07
N ARG A 282 -0.98 -5.70 -13.79
CA ARG A 282 -0.85 -4.29 -14.20
C ARG A 282 -2.00 -3.85 -15.11
N GLU A 283 -2.33 -4.64 -16.13
CA GLU A 283 -3.45 -4.37 -17.03
C GLU A 283 -4.79 -4.29 -16.28
N LEU A 284 -5.03 -5.18 -15.32
CA LEU A 284 -6.21 -5.10 -14.45
C LEU A 284 -6.20 -3.83 -13.59
N GLY A 285 -5.06 -3.50 -12.97
CA GLY A 285 -4.93 -2.27 -12.19
C GLY A 285 -5.18 -1.00 -13.00
N GLU A 286 -4.65 -0.94 -14.23
CA GLU A 286 -4.90 0.16 -15.16
C GLU A 286 -6.38 0.31 -15.50
N ARG A 287 -7.10 -0.81 -15.71
CA ARG A 287 -8.55 -0.80 -15.96
C ARG A 287 -9.37 -0.33 -14.74
N PHE A 288 -8.88 -0.57 -13.52
CA PHE A 288 -9.46 -0.02 -12.29
C PHE A 288 -9.02 1.44 -12.00
N GLY A 289 -8.17 2.01 -12.86
CA GLY A 289 -7.68 3.37 -12.74
C GLY A 289 -6.56 3.55 -11.71
N TYR A 290 -5.86 2.49 -11.33
CA TYR A 290 -4.72 2.58 -10.41
C TYR A 290 -3.52 3.28 -11.07
N ASN A 291 -2.67 3.83 -10.22
CA ASN A 291 -1.28 4.10 -10.62
C ASN A 291 -0.53 2.77 -10.82
N GLU A 292 0.44 2.75 -11.74
CA GLU A 292 1.26 1.55 -12.02
C GLU A 292 1.99 1.00 -10.78
N PHE A 293 2.31 1.87 -9.80
CA PHE A 293 3.01 1.49 -8.58
C PHE A 293 2.15 0.75 -7.55
N VAL A 294 0.82 0.77 -7.65
CA VAL A 294 -0.06 0.06 -6.70
C VAL A 294 0.13 -1.45 -6.81
N VAL A 295 0.22 -1.95 -8.06
CA VAL A 295 0.57 -3.34 -8.34
C VAL A 295 2.06 -3.56 -8.03
N ASP A 296 2.92 -2.69 -8.58
CA ASP A 296 4.38 -2.83 -8.60
C ASP A 296 5.09 -2.29 -7.35
N GLU A 297 4.44 -2.27 -6.19
CA GLU A 297 4.93 -1.62 -4.96
C GLU A 297 6.17 -2.31 -4.32
N GLY A 298 6.96 -3.06 -5.12
CA GLY A 298 8.24 -3.65 -4.78
C GLY A 298 8.17 -4.89 -3.90
N THR A 299 6.96 -5.37 -3.59
CA THR A 299 6.74 -6.47 -2.64
C THR A 299 6.19 -7.75 -3.27
N LEU A 300 5.67 -7.68 -4.50
CA LEU A 300 5.30 -8.87 -5.27
C LEU A 300 6.55 -9.64 -5.68
N GLN A 301 6.53 -10.96 -5.49
CA GLN A 301 7.64 -11.84 -5.86
C GLN A 301 7.43 -12.34 -7.28
N VAL A 302 8.09 -11.71 -8.25
CA VAL A 302 8.04 -12.14 -9.65
C VAL A 302 9.20 -13.09 -9.90
N MET A 303 8.91 -14.33 -10.33
CA MET A 303 9.95 -15.22 -10.81
C MET A 303 10.34 -14.84 -12.24
N PRO A 304 11.65 -14.66 -12.51
CA PRO A 304 12.11 -14.48 -13.88
C PRO A 304 11.75 -15.71 -14.71
N HIS A 305 11.41 -15.51 -15.98
CA HIS A 305 11.17 -16.61 -16.89
C HIS A 305 12.43 -17.48 -16.96
N ALA A 306 12.29 -18.78 -16.71
CA ALA A 306 13.34 -19.73 -17.08
C ALA A 306 13.22 -19.97 -18.59
N ASP A 307 14.24 -19.52 -19.34
CA ASP A 307 14.45 -19.87 -20.74
C ASP A 307 14.86 -21.36 -20.90
#